data_AF-A0AAW6USW7-F1
#
_entry.id   AF-A0AAW6USW7-F1
#
_cell.length_a   1.000
_cell.length_b   1.000
_cell.length_c   1.000
_cell.angle_alpha   90.00
_cell.angle_beta   90.00
_cell.angle_gamma   90.00
#
_symmetry.space_group_name_H-M   'P 1'
#
loop_
_entity.id
_entity.type
_entity.pdbx_description
1 polymer ?
#
loop_
_entity_poly.entity_id
_entity_poly.type
_entity_poly.pdbx_seq_one_letter_code
_entity_poly.pdbx_strand_id
1 'polypeptide(L)'
;DAIEVLRGMNTDNARKLPADAPTGFIKPRWQKLVMTDAGIDRRYYELCALSELKNSLRSGDIWVQGSRQFKDFEDYLVPPEK
;
A
#
# COMPACT_ATOMS: atom_id res chain seq x y z
N ASP A 1 -6.78 -1.78 -2.84
CA ASP A 1 -6.49 -2.43 -4.14
C ASP A 1 -5.19 -3.22 -4.13
N ALA A 2 -4.01 -2.59 -4.11
CA ALA A 2 -2.72 -3.32 -4.17
C ALA A 2 -2.54 -4.37 -3.05
N ILE A 3 -2.96 -4.03 -1.83
CA ILE A 3 -2.90 -4.93 -0.68
C ILE A 3 -3.88 -6.11 -0.84
N GLU A 4 -5.01 -5.92 -1.51
CA GLU A 4 -5.95 -7.02 -1.79
C GLU A 4 -5.36 -8.01 -2.79
N VAL A 5 -4.68 -7.51 -3.83
CA VAL A 5 -3.95 -8.37 -4.77
C VAL A 5 -2.90 -9.21 -4.03
N LEU A 6 -2.12 -8.60 -3.13
CA LEU A 6 -1.14 -9.33 -2.34
C LEU A 6 -1.78 -10.36 -1.39
N ARG A 7 -2.92 -10.02 -0.77
CA ARG A 7 -3.69 -10.97 0.05
C ARG A 7 -4.17 -12.16 -0.75
N GLY A 8 -4.78 -11.94 -1.91
CA GLY A 8 -5.23 -13.01 -2.80
C GLY A 8 -4.08 -13.90 -3.24
N MET A 9 -2.96 -13.30 -3.67
CA MET A 9 -1.77 -14.05 -4.04
C MET A 9 -1.21 -14.90 -2.90
N ASN A 10 -1.23 -14.39 -1.67
CA ASN A 10 -0.77 -15.14 -0.51
C ASN A 10 -1.70 -16.31 -0.17
N THR A 11 -3.01 -16.10 -0.23
CA THR A 11 -4.02 -17.16 -0.05
C THR A 11 -3.87 -18.27 -1.09
N ASP A 12 -3.68 -17.89 -2.36
CA ASP A 12 -3.59 -18.84 -3.48
C ASP A 12 -2.17 -19.43 -3.65
N ASN A 13 -1.21 -18.99 -2.83
CA ASN A 13 0.23 -19.27 -2.98
C ASN A 13 0.74 -19.00 -4.42
N ALA A 14 0.14 -18.00 -5.05
CA ALA A 14 0.36 -17.67 -6.45
C ALA A 14 1.76 -17.10 -6.64
N ARG A 15 2.51 -17.64 -7.61
CA ARG A 15 3.89 -17.21 -7.87
C ARG A 15 4.00 -15.97 -8.75
N LYS A 16 3.03 -15.75 -9.64
CA LYS A 16 3.03 -14.65 -10.62
C LYS A 16 2.12 -13.53 -10.16
N LEU A 17 2.55 -12.30 -10.39
CA LEU A 17 1.72 -11.11 -10.22
C LEU A 17 0.65 -11.09 -11.34
N PRO A 18 -0.62 -10.77 -11.03
CA PRO A 18 -1.64 -10.54 -12.05
C PRO A 18 -1.26 -9.39 -12.99
N ALA A 19 -1.65 -9.48 -14.27
CA ALA A 19 -1.34 -8.45 -15.28
C ALA A 19 -2.10 -7.14 -15.04
N ASP A 20 -3.22 -7.20 -14.32
CA ASP A 20 -4.07 -6.09 -13.90
C ASP A 20 -3.70 -5.54 -12.52
N ALA A 21 -2.54 -5.93 -11.97
CA ALA A 21 -2.08 -5.44 -10.68
C ALA A 21 -1.95 -3.89 -10.70
N PRO A 22 -2.50 -3.20 -9.69
CA PRO A 22 -2.52 -1.74 -9.68
C PRO A 22 -1.10 -1.17 -9.55
N THR A 23 -0.71 -0.27 -10.42
CA THR A 23 0.64 0.33 -10.42
C THR A 23 0.67 1.81 -10.02
N GLY A 24 -0.50 2.42 -9.80
CA GLY A 24 -0.62 3.86 -9.53
C GLY A 24 0.04 4.35 -8.23
N PHE A 25 0.25 3.47 -7.25
CA PHE A 25 0.93 3.81 -6.00
C PHE A 25 2.47 3.80 -6.12
N ILE A 26 3.01 3.30 -7.23
CA ILE A 26 4.46 3.11 -7.41
C ILE A 26 5.11 4.47 -7.68
N LYS A 27 5.86 4.97 -6.69
CA LYS A 27 6.65 6.20 -6.82
C LYS A 27 7.83 6.04 -7.78
N PRO A 28 8.35 7.13 -8.40
CA PRO A 28 9.47 7.06 -9.35
C PRO A 28 10.72 6.35 -8.83
N ARG A 29 11.01 6.45 -7.52
CA ARG A 29 12.13 5.73 -6.88
C ARG A 29 12.04 4.21 -7.01
N TRP A 30 10.82 3.67 -7.07
CA TRP A 30 10.53 2.24 -7.16
C TRP A 30 10.36 1.77 -8.60
N GLN A 31 9.99 2.65 -9.53
CA GLN A 31 9.69 2.27 -10.92
C GLN A 31 10.80 1.43 -11.56
N LYS A 32 12.07 1.82 -11.40
CA LYS A 32 13.22 1.09 -11.97
C LYS A 32 13.43 -0.31 -11.38
N LEU A 33 12.93 -0.56 -10.18
CA LEU A 33 13.04 -1.85 -9.49
C LEU A 33 11.82 -2.73 -9.73
N VAL A 34 10.63 -2.12 -9.80
CA VAL A 34 9.36 -2.81 -9.92
C VAL A 34 9.03 -3.10 -11.39
N MET A 35 9.30 -2.17 -12.29
CA MET A 35 9.06 -2.34 -13.73
C MET A 35 10.38 -2.72 -14.41
N THR A 36 10.42 -3.95 -14.91
CA THR A 36 11.57 -4.50 -15.63
C THR A 36 11.17 -4.81 -17.07
N ASP A 37 12.14 -5.04 -17.95
CA ASP A 37 11.89 -5.42 -19.35
C ASP A 37 11.13 -6.75 -19.47
N ALA A 38 11.21 -7.61 -18.44
CA ALA A 38 10.49 -8.88 -18.35
C ALA A 38 9.08 -8.75 -17.73
N GLY A 39 8.65 -7.52 -17.41
CA GLY A 39 7.39 -7.23 -16.72
C GLY A 39 7.59 -6.76 -15.28
N ILE A 40 6.55 -6.91 -14.46
CA ILE A 40 6.59 -6.45 -13.07
C ILE A 40 7.32 -7.47 -12.20
N ASP A 41 8.39 -7.04 -11.52
CA ASP A 41 9.05 -7.85 -10.51
C ASP A 41 8.15 -7.93 -9.27
N ARG A 42 7.64 -9.14 -8.99
CA ARG A 42 6.77 -9.42 -7.86
C ARG A 42 7.38 -8.99 -6.52
N ARG A 43 8.65 -9.31 -6.28
CA ARG A 43 9.28 -9.09 -4.96
C ARG A 43 9.41 -7.60 -4.69
N TYR A 44 9.86 -6.85 -5.69
CA TYR A 44 9.92 -5.40 -5.59
C TYR A 44 8.54 -4.76 -5.54
N TYR A 45 7.55 -5.30 -6.26
CA TYR A 45 6.16 -4.83 -6.17
C TYR A 45 5.60 -4.98 -4.75
N GLU A 46 5.77 -6.16 -4.13
CA GLU A 46 5.33 -6.43 -2.76
C GLU A 46 6.05 -5.53 -1.75
N LEU A 47 7.37 -5.39 -1.88
CA LEU A 47 8.17 -4.51 -1.04
C LEU A 47 7.75 -3.04 -1.21
N CYS A 48 7.46 -2.60 -2.43
CA CYS A 48 6.98 -1.26 -2.73
C CYS A 48 5.62 -1.02 -2.08
N ALA A 49 4.65 -1.92 -2.27
CA ALA A 49 3.31 -1.79 -1.71
C ALA A 49 3.32 -1.67 -0.18
N LEU A 50 4.07 -2.54 0.50
CA LEU A 50 4.18 -2.52 1.96
C LEU A 50 4.95 -1.28 2.45
N SER A 51 5.99 -0.85 1.72
CA SER A 51 6.75 0.35 2.07
C SER A 51 5.93 1.62 1.93
N GLU A 52 5.16 1.76 0.84
CA GLU A 52 4.29 2.92 0.64
C GLU A 52 3.13 2.92 1.64
N LEU A 53 2.52 1.76 1.93
CA LEU A 53 1.50 1.64 2.98
C LEU A 53 2.02 2.10 4.34
N LYS A 54 3.23 1.65 4.72
CA LYS A 54 3.89 2.08 5.95
C LYS A 54 4.13 3.60 5.97
N ASN A 55 4.53 4.18 4.85
CA ASN A 55 4.77 5.63 4.77
C ASN A 55 3.48 6.42 4.91
N SER A 56 2.40 6.01 4.22
CA SER A 56 1.10 6.66 4.32
C SER A 56 0.49 6.56 5.73
N LEU A 57 0.67 5.43 6.42
CA LEU A 57 0.26 5.29 7.83
C LEU A 57 1.03 6.25 8.75
N ARG A 58 2.30 6.52 8.44
CA ARG A 58 3.16 7.41 9.25
C ARG A 58 2.93 8.89 8.99
N SER A 59 2.59 9.26 7.76
CA SER A 59 2.23 10.65 7.41
C SER A 59 0.82 11.01 7.89
N GLY A 60 -0.04 10.02 8.13
CA GLY A 60 -1.45 10.23 8.43
C GLY A 60 -2.32 10.35 7.18
N ASP A 61 -1.75 10.10 5.98
CA ASP A 61 -2.52 10.09 4.72
C ASP A 61 -3.56 8.97 4.71
N ILE A 62 -3.32 7.90 5.48
CA ILE A 62 -4.27 6.82 5.73
C ILE A 62 -4.32 6.52 7.23
N TRP A 63 -5.49 6.13 7.70
CA TRP A 63 -5.74 5.72 9.07
C TRP A 63 -6.41 4.35 9.09
N VAL A 64 -6.37 3.71 10.25
CA VAL A 64 -6.99 2.41 10.47
C VAL A 64 -8.06 2.58 11.52
N GLN A 65 -9.30 2.28 11.15
CA GLN A 65 -10.43 2.33 12.06
C GLN A 65 -10.18 1.48 13.31
N GLY A 66 -10.37 2.05 14.49
CA GLY A 66 -10.12 1.40 15.78
C GLY A 66 -8.65 1.30 16.19
N SER A 67 -7.72 1.75 15.35
CA SER A 67 -6.30 1.83 15.72
C SER A 67 -6.04 3.00 16.65
N ARG A 68 -5.38 2.72 17.78
CA ARG A 68 -4.87 3.76 18.68
C ARG A 68 -3.62 4.46 18.15
N GLN A 69 -2.84 3.76 17.33
CA GLN A 69 -1.55 4.25 16.82
C GLN A 69 -1.68 4.96 15.46
N PHE A 70 -2.67 4.56 14.66
CA PHE A 70 -2.94 5.10 13.33
C PHE A 70 -4.41 5.55 13.27
N LYS A 71 -4.79 6.41 14.23
CA LYS A 71 -6.16 6.93 14.36
C LYS A 71 -6.43 7.97 13.28
N ASP A 72 -7.70 8.21 12.99
CA ASP A 72 -8.13 9.33 12.14
C ASP A 72 -7.54 10.65 12.70
N PHE A 73 -7.14 11.56 11.81
CA PHE A 73 -6.64 12.86 12.22
C PHE A 73 -7.76 13.71 12.85
N GLU A 74 -8.98 13.65 12.32
CA GLU A 74 -10.12 14.42 12.83
C GLU A 74 -10.45 14.07 14.29
N ASP A 75 -10.18 12.82 14.67
CA ASP A 75 -10.34 12.28 16.01
C ASP A 75 -9.35 12.86 17.05
N TYR A 76 -8.37 13.65 16.63
CA TYR A 76 -7.49 14.44 17.50
C TYR A 76 -7.97 15.88 17.68
N LEU A 77 -8.92 16.34 16.85
CA LEU A 77 -9.42 17.70 16.91
C LEU A 77 -10.43 17.84 18.05
N VAL A 78 -10.42 19.01 18.70
CA VAL A 78 -11.49 19.36 19.65
C VAL A 78 -12.78 19.50 18.84
N PRO A 79 -13.90 18.87 19.27
CA PRO A 79 -15.17 19.03 18.58
C PRO A 79 -15.50 20.53 18.47
N PRO A 80 -15.99 21.00 17.30
CA PRO A 80 -16.39 22.38 17.18
C PRO A 80 -17.45 22.71 18.24
N GLU A 81 -17.29 23.86 18.91
CA GLU A 81 -18.31 24.36 19.85
C GLU A 81 -19.66 24.46 19.12
N LYS A 82 -20.71 23.94 19.77
CA LYS A 82 -22.08 23.95 19.25
C LYS A 82 -22.70 25.34 19.29
#